data_AF-A0A8D8BFY0-F1
#
_entry.id   AF-A0A8D8BFY0-F1
#
_cell.length_a   1.000
_cell.length_b   1.000
_cell.length_c   1.000
_cell.angle_alpha   90.00
_cell.angle_beta   90.00
_cell.angle_gamma   90.00
#
_symmetry.space_group_name_H-M   'P 1'
#
loop_
_entity.id
_entity.type
_entity.pdbx_description
1 polymer ?
#
loop_
_entity_poly.entity_id
_entity_poly.type
_entity_poly.pdbx_seq_one_letter_code
_entity_poly.pdbx_strand_id
1 'polypeptide(L)'
;MTDKSALLLLLQRPLEPAFLPKDDGKSVLIIPEEYMSDRYRPLTEDIQTRFSGGTEQEVPVRKVAVPDVSWAEVIDRRGAFSLFIEKHRDIAGRLIDLFIAQPDASTLMGVGTALRDRLNPNLFQYAMTVAIQHRPDTKDLPIPSIIQLFPDQFVDPSIFPQLREEGSIVQQEKRTTIDIKPNYTASDREPEQRMAYFREDIGVNMHHWHWHLVYPGGASREVVAKDRRGELFYYMHSQVIARYNIDRFCNRLGRCRPLTNYREAIPEAYFPKMVRSSSNRAYPARAADTFLKDVNRTDNDTVVTVNDLQRWTDRIHQAIDQGFVIDVS
;
A
#
# COMPACT_ATOMS: atom_id res chain seq x y z
N MET A 1 0.83 23.85 -20.53
CA MET A 1 1.19 22.45 -20.23
C MET A 1 1.02 22.27 -18.73
N THR A 2 0.29 21.24 -18.29
CA THR A 2 0.24 20.89 -16.86
C THR A 2 1.65 20.51 -16.43
N ASP A 3 2.17 21.16 -15.39
CA ASP A 3 3.45 20.78 -14.79
C ASP A 3 3.34 19.33 -14.29
N LYS A 4 4.34 18.49 -14.60
CA LYS A 4 4.39 17.10 -14.14
C LYS A 4 4.35 16.99 -12.62
N SER A 5 4.77 18.04 -11.90
CA SER A 5 4.65 18.12 -10.44
C SER A 5 3.20 18.02 -9.95
N ALA A 6 2.21 18.39 -10.77
CA ALA A 6 0.79 18.29 -10.44
C ALA A 6 0.33 16.85 -10.17
N LEU A 7 1.03 15.84 -10.70
CA LEU A 7 0.75 14.43 -10.38
C LEU A 7 0.89 14.14 -8.87
N LEU A 8 1.74 14.89 -8.16
CA LEU A 8 1.91 14.76 -6.71
C LEU A 8 0.65 15.17 -5.95
N LEU A 9 -0.23 16.01 -6.53
CA LEU A 9 -1.53 16.35 -5.95
C LEU A 9 -2.48 15.15 -5.89
N LEU A 10 -2.28 14.15 -6.76
CA LEU A 10 -3.01 12.88 -6.71
C LEU A 10 -2.45 11.94 -5.64
N LEU A 11 -1.18 12.13 -5.23
CA LEU A 11 -0.46 11.33 -4.24
C LEU A 11 -0.51 11.94 -2.83
N GLN A 12 -1.69 12.40 -2.41
CA GLN A 12 -1.92 12.88 -1.05
C GLN A 12 -3.38 12.73 -0.66
N ARG A 13 -3.65 12.71 0.65
CA ARG A 13 -4.99 12.56 1.26
C ARG A 13 -5.87 11.53 0.53
N PRO A 14 -5.47 10.24 0.45
CA PRO A 14 -6.05 9.29 -0.50
C PRO A 14 -7.57 9.04 -0.34
N LEU A 15 -8.13 9.31 0.83
CA LEU A 15 -9.56 9.11 1.12
C LEU A 15 -10.42 10.33 0.76
N GLU A 16 -9.81 11.52 0.68
CA GLU A 16 -10.47 12.77 0.30
C GLU A 16 -10.59 12.87 -1.22
N PRO A 17 -11.74 13.29 -1.77
CA PRO A 17 -11.88 13.50 -3.21
C PRO A 17 -10.84 14.44 -3.81
N ALA A 18 -10.55 14.27 -5.09
CA ALA A 18 -9.52 15.00 -5.82
C ALA A 18 -9.84 16.51 -5.91
N PHE A 19 -11.12 16.89 -5.94
CA PHE A 19 -11.58 18.29 -6.01
C PHE A 19 -11.41 19.07 -4.70
N LEU A 20 -11.12 18.41 -3.57
CA LEU A 20 -10.82 19.12 -2.33
C LEU A 20 -9.43 19.78 -2.40
N PRO A 21 -9.19 20.87 -1.66
CA PRO A 21 -7.87 21.50 -1.60
C PRO A 21 -6.78 20.53 -1.12
N LYS A 22 -5.57 20.74 -1.60
CA LYS A 22 -4.34 19.97 -1.41
C LYS A 22 -3.24 20.90 -0.91
N ASP A 23 -2.11 20.34 -0.48
CA ASP A 23 -0.97 21.10 0.06
C ASP A 23 -1.39 22.06 1.19
N ASP A 24 -2.12 21.54 2.18
CA ASP A 24 -2.67 22.30 3.30
C ASP A 24 -3.55 23.49 2.89
N GLY A 25 -4.27 23.34 1.77
CA GLY A 25 -5.24 24.33 1.27
C GLY A 25 -4.66 25.29 0.23
N LYS A 26 -3.42 25.10 -0.21
CA LYS A 26 -2.75 25.99 -1.16
C LYS A 26 -3.06 25.64 -2.61
N SER A 27 -3.31 24.38 -2.92
CA SER A 27 -3.47 23.90 -4.30
C SER A 27 -4.85 23.27 -4.50
N VAL A 28 -5.48 23.46 -5.65
CA VAL A 28 -6.73 22.77 -6.01
C VAL A 28 -6.72 22.32 -7.46
N LEU A 29 -7.32 21.14 -7.70
CA LEU A 29 -7.54 20.64 -9.05
C LEU A 29 -8.85 21.19 -9.60
N ILE A 30 -8.81 21.84 -10.76
CA ILE A 30 -10.03 22.22 -11.48
C ILE A 30 -10.43 21.02 -12.33
N ILE A 31 -11.39 20.25 -11.79
CA ILE A 31 -11.81 18.95 -12.32
C ILE A 31 -13.00 19.12 -13.28
N PRO A 32 -12.95 18.52 -14.49
CA PRO A 32 -14.11 18.44 -15.38
C PRO A 32 -15.33 17.79 -14.70
N GLU A 33 -16.53 18.33 -14.93
CA GLU A 33 -17.78 17.83 -14.34
C GLU A 33 -18.00 16.32 -14.55
N GLU A 34 -17.61 15.80 -15.72
CA GLU A 34 -17.73 14.37 -16.06
C GLU A 34 -16.85 13.43 -15.21
N TYR A 35 -15.83 13.96 -14.53
CA TYR A 35 -14.99 13.18 -13.62
C TYR A 35 -15.57 13.16 -12.21
N MET A 36 -16.54 14.03 -11.91
CA MET A 36 -17.26 13.98 -10.65
C MET A 36 -18.05 12.68 -10.57
N SER A 37 -17.99 12.03 -9.41
CA SER A 37 -18.85 10.89 -9.11
C SER A 37 -20.32 11.31 -9.17
N ASP A 38 -21.22 10.35 -9.40
CA ASP A 38 -22.66 10.63 -9.51
C ASP A 38 -23.22 11.36 -8.28
N ARG A 39 -22.61 11.13 -7.10
CA ARG A 39 -22.99 11.84 -5.86
C ARG A 39 -22.67 13.33 -5.92
N TYR A 40 -21.54 13.71 -6.50
CA TYR A 40 -21.04 15.10 -6.45
C TYR A 40 -21.29 15.88 -7.73
N ARG A 41 -21.58 15.20 -8.86
CA ARG A 41 -21.88 15.86 -10.14
C ARG A 41 -22.97 16.93 -10.05
N PRO A 42 -24.11 16.72 -9.35
CA PRO A 42 -25.13 17.77 -9.20
C PRO A 42 -24.71 18.98 -8.36
N LEU A 43 -23.57 18.90 -7.68
CA LEU A 43 -23.05 19.93 -6.77
C LEU A 43 -21.76 20.58 -7.31
N THR A 44 -21.45 20.39 -8.60
CA THR A 44 -20.16 20.81 -9.17
C THR A 44 -19.91 22.31 -9.00
N GLU A 45 -20.89 23.16 -9.31
CA GLU A 45 -20.76 24.62 -9.17
C GLU A 45 -20.54 25.05 -7.71
N ASP A 46 -21.31 24.48 -6.78
CA ASP A 46 -21.19 24.75 -5.34
C ASP A 46 -19.83 24.32 -4.79
N ILE A 47 -19.36 23.13 -5.18
CA ILE A 47 -18.07 22.59 -4.76
C ILE A 47 -16.93 23.44 -5.31
N GLN A 48 -16.95 23.80 -6.59
CA GLN A 48 -15.94 24.66 -7.19
C GLN A 48 -15.89 26.01 -6.46
N THR A 49 -17.03 26.68 -6.31
CA THR A 49 -17.12 27.98 -5.62
C THR A 49 -16.58 27.90 -4.18
N ARG A 50 -16.89 26.83 -3.46
CA ARG A 50 -16.49 26.65 -2.06
C ARG A 50 -15.01 26.37 -1.87
N PHE A 51 -14.39 25.63 -2.78
CA PHE A 51 -13.05 25.06 -2.58
C PHE A 51 -11.96 25.66 -3.49
N SER A 52 -12.30 26.42 -4.54
CA SER A 52 -11.31 27.15 -5.33
C SER A 52 -11.01 28.54 -4.76
N GLY A 53 -12.01 29.21 -4.18
CA GLY A 53 -11.89 30.54 -3.62
C GLY A 53 -10.91 30.60 -2.44
N GLY A 54 -9.72 31.17 -2.65
CA GLY A 54 -8.70 31.39 -1.62
C GLY A 54 -7.49 30.45 -1.68
N THR A 55 -7.39 29.60 -2.71
CA THR A 55 -6.19 28.78 -2.96
C THR A 55 -5.11 29.61 -3.66
N GLU A 56 -3.84 29.31 -3.39
CA GLU A 56 -2.69 29.97 -4.03
C GLU A 56 -2.51 29.49 -5.48
N GLN A 57 -2.86 28.23 -5.76
CA GLN A 57 -2.65 27.59 -7.05
C GLN A 57 -3.87 26.79 -7.51
N GLU A 58 -4.47 27.22 -8.62
CA GLU A 58 -5.45 26.44 -9.37
C GLU A 58 -4.76 25.65 -10.47
N VAL A 59 -5.00 24.34 -10.53
CA VAL A 59 -4.40 23.45 -11.52
C VAL A 59 -5.49 22.88 -12.44
N PRO A 60 -5.65 23.43 -13.66
CA PRO A 60 -6.59 22.89 -14.63
C PRO A 60 -6.22 21.48 -15.06
N VAL A 61 -7.17 20.54 -14.89
CA VAL A 61 -7.01 19.17 -15.34
C VAL A 61 -7.43 19.08 -16.81
N ARG A 62 -6.52 18.61 -17.66
CA ARG A 62 -6.81 18.37 -19.08
C ARG A 62 -7.90 17.32 -19.19
N LYS A 63 -8.99 17.67 -19.89
CA LYS A 63 -10.02 16.71 -20.29
C LYS A 63 -9.46 15.70 -21.28
N VAL A 64 -9.59 14.43 -20.96
CA VAL A 64 -9.18 13.25 -21.72
C VAL A 64 -10.30 12.20 -21.73
N ALA A 65 -10.25 11.28 -22.69
CA ALA A 65 -11.15 10.13 -22.70
C ALA A 65 -10.88 9.26 -21.46
N VAL A 66 -11.94 8.95 -20.70
CA VAL A 66 -11.84 8.10 -19.51
C VAL A 66 -11.80 6.64 -19.94
N PRO A 67 -10.73 5.89 -19.61
CA PRO A 67 -10.65 4.48 -19.96
C PRO A 67 -11.67 3.66 -19.17
N ASP A 68 -12.16 2.57 -19.76
CA ASP A 68 -12.99 1.60 -19.04
C ASP A 68 -12.14 0.82 -18.02
N VAL A 69 -12.51 0.98 -16.75
CA VAL A 69 -11.86 0.34 -15.60
C VAL A 69 -12.84 -0.48 -14.76
N SER A 70 -13.95 -0.92 -15.34
CA SER A 70 -14.93 -1.80 -14.68
C SER A 70 -14.28 -3.03 -14.02
N TRP A 71 -13.21 -3.56 -14.63
CA TRP A 71 -12.41 -4.66 -14.10
C TRP A 71 -11.60 -4.31 -12.84
N ALA A 72 -11.34 -3.04 -12.55
CA ALA A 72 -10.67 -2.57 -11.33
C ALA A 72 -11.67 -2.15 -10.25
N GLU A 73 -12.85 -1.67 -10.64
CA GLU A 73 -13.94 -1.26 -9.74
C GLU A 73 -14.54 -2.44 -8.96
N VAL A 74 -14.22 -3.68 -9.34
CA VAL A 74 -14.55 -4.89 -8.54
C VAL A 74 -13.91 -4.89 -7.16
N ILE A 75 -12.84 -4.12 -6.95
CA ILE A 75 -12.26 -3.88 -5.63
C ILE A 75 -12.97 -2.65 -5.05
N ASP A 76 -13.83 -2.87 -4.05
CA ASP A 76 -14.59 -1.81 -3.40
C ASP A 76 -13.67 -0.65 -2.96
N ARG A 77 -14.13 0.60 -3.19
CA ARG A 77 -13.36 1.81 -2.89
C ARG A 77 -12.89 1.87 -1.43
N ARG A 78 -13.68 1.36 -0.49
CA ARG A 78 -13.34 1.31 0.94
C ARG A 78 -12.88 -0.07 1.42
N GLY A 79 -12.92 -1.06 0.53
CA GLY A 79 -12.48 -2.43 0.75
C GLY A 79 -10.99 -2.56 1.08
N ALA A 80 -10.62 -3.74 1.58
CA ALA A 80 -9.22 -4.07 1.81
C ALA A 80 -8.51 -4.39 0.49
N PHE A 81 -7.27 -3.93 0.35
CA PHE A 81 -6.39 -4.24 -0.77
C PHE A 81 -5.18 -5.03 -0.25
N SER A 82 -4.68 -5.96 -1.06
CA SER A 82 -3.50 -6.76 -0.73
C SER A 82 -2.87 -7.34 -1.98
N LEU A 83 -1.58 -7.12 -2.18
CA LEU A 83 -0.81 -7.70 -3.30
C LEU A 83 -0.55 -9.20 -3.16
N PHE A 84 -0.89 -9.79 -2.01
CA PHE A 84 -0.86 -11.24 -1.81
C PHE A 84 -2.12 -11.94 -2.34
N ILE A 85 -3.16 -11.20 -2.67
CA ILE A 85 -4.33 -11.72 -3.39
C ILE A 85 -4.05 -11.59 -4.88
N GLU A 86 -4.05 -12.71 -5.60
CA GLU A 86 -3.70 -12.77 -7.02
C GLU A 86 -4.55 -11.84 -7.87
N LYS A 87 -5.88 -11.90 -7.73
CA LYS A 87 -6.83 -10.99 -8.39
C LYS A 87 -6.49 -9.51 -8.17
N HIS A 88 -6.12 -9.13 -6.95
CA HIS A 88 -5.74 -7.74 -6.64
C HIS A 88 -4.43 -7.34 -7.30
N ARG A 89 -3.44 -8.24 -7.31
CA ARG A 89 -2.15 -8.03 -7.96
C ARG A 89 -2.29 -7.91 -9.47
N ASP A 90 -3.14 -8.71 -10.10
CA ASP A 90 -3.38 -8.65 -11.55
C ASP A 90 -4.10 -7.35 -11.96
N ILE A 91 -5.11 -6.94 -11.18
CA ILE A 91 -5.76 -5.64 -11.33
C ILE A 91 -4.74 -4.51 -11.17
N ALA A 92 -3.87 -4.58 -10.16
CA ALA A 92 -2.82 -3.57 -9.98
C ALA A 92 -1.85 -3.52 -11.16
N GLY A 93 -1.41 -4.67 -11.67
CA GLY A 93 -0.55 -4.77 -12.86
C GLY A 93 -1.19 -4.12 -14.10
N ARG A 94 -2.45 -4.45 -14.38
CA ARG A 94 -3.21 -3.86 -15.50
C ARG A 94 -3.37 -2.35 -15.35
N LEU A 95 -3.57 -1.84 -14.13
CA LEU A 95 -3.69 -0.40 -13.87
C LEU A 95 -2.35 0.32 -14.03
N ILE A 96 -1.25 -0.30 -13.62
CA ILE A 96 0.11 0.20 -13.86
C ILE A 96 0.37 0.33 -15.36
N ASP A 97 0.09 -0.73 -16.12
CA ASP A 97 0.31 -0.74 -17.57
C ASP A 97 -0.53 0.35 -18.26
N LEU A 98 -1.78 0.55 -17.83
CA LEU A 98 -2.64 1.63 -18.31
C LEU A 98 -2.04 3.03 -18.05
N PHE A 99 -1.48 3.27 -16.86
CA PHE A 99 -0.86 4.55 -16.52
C PHE A 99 0.48 4.76 -17.24
N ILE A 100 1.29 3.71 -17.40
CA ILE A 100 2.55 3.78 -18.15
C ILE A 100 2.28 4.06 -19.63
N ALA A 101 1.22 3.48 -20.21
CA ALA A 101 0.88 3.64 -21.62
C ALA A 101 0.38 5.04 -22.01
N GLN A 102 0.13 5.94 -21.05
CA GLN A 102 -0.32 7.30 -21.38
C GLN A 102 0.76 8.06 -22.18
N PRO A 103 0.38 8.88 -23.17
CA PRO A 103 1.35 9.51 -24.07
C PRO A 103 2.26 10.53 -23.37
N ASP A 104 1.75 11.21 -22.34
CA ASP A 104 2.44 12.29 -21.65
C ASP A 104 1.88 12.48 -20.22
N ALA A 105 2.65 13.15 -19.35
CA ALA A 105 2.27 13.44 -17.98
C ALA A 105 0.96 14.22 -17.82
N SER A 106 0.57 15.09 -18.77
CA SER A 106 -0.69 15.83 -18.71
C SER A 106 -1.89 14.92 -19.01
N THR A 107 -1.73 14.00 -19.95
CA THR A 107 -2.73 12.96 -20.23
C THR A 107 -2.84 11.97 -19.06
N LEU A 108 -1.70 11.57 -18.46
CA LEU A 108 -1.69 10.78 -17.24
C LEU A 108 -2.39 11.49 -16.08
N MET A 109 -2.20 12.79 -15.92
CA MET A 109 -2.90 13.59 -14.91
C MET A 109 -4.42 13.54 -15.12
N GLY A 110 -4.89 13.76 -16.36
CA GLY A 110 -6.32 13.67 -16.70
C GLY A 110 -6.94 12.31 -16.37
N VAL A 111 -6.29 11.22 -16.81
CA VAL A 111 -6.74 9.85 -16.52
C VAL A 111 -6.67 9.57 -15.02
N GLY A 112 -5.57 9.93 -14.36
CA GLY A 112 -5.36 9.76 -12.93
C GLY A 112 -6.45 10.45 -12.11
N THR A 113 -6.77 11.71 -12.42
CA THR A 113 -7.85 12.46 -11.77
C THR A 113 -9.21 11.78 -11.95
N ALA A 114 -9.55 11.33 -13.17
CA ALA A 114 -10.81 10.67 -13.46
C ALA A 114 -10.99 9.35 -12.69
N LEU A 115 -9.89 8.63 -12.43
CA LEU A 115 -9.92 7.32 -11.78
C LEU A 115 -9.75 7.38 -10.25
N ARG A 116 -9.05 8.39 -9.72
CA ARG A 116 -8.66 8.49 -8.30
C ARG A 116 -9.84 8.33 -7.34
N ASP A 117 -10.97 8.97 -7.66
CA ASP A 117 -12.12 8.99 -6.76
C ASP A 117 -13.06 7.80 -6.96
N ARG A 118 -12.87 7.01 -8.02
CA ARG A 118 -13.65 5.80 -8.37
C ARG A 118 -13.03 4.53 -7.83
N LEU A 119 -11.69 4.45 -7.82
CA LEU A 119 -10.95 3.24 -7.47
C LEU A 119 -10.61 3.17 -5.98
N ASN A 120 -10.27 1.95 -5.52
CA ASN A 120 -9.70 1.75 -4.19
C ASN A 120 -8.44 2.61 -4.00
N PRO A 121 -8.35 3.45 -2.94
CA PRO A 121 -7.22 4.34 -2.73
C PRO A 121 -5.87 3.64 -2.62
N ASN A 122 -5.80 2.46 -1.99
CA ASN A 122 -4.53 1.73 -1.90
C ASN A 122 -4.08 1.22 -3.28
N LEU A 123 -5.02 0.67 -4.06
CA LEU A 123 -4.76 0.25 -5.44
C LEU A 123 -4.28 1.43 -6.30
N PHE A 124 -5.01 2.55 -6.27
CA PHE A 124 -4.68 3.73 -7.06
C PHE A 124 -3.32 4.30 -6.68
N GLN A 125 -3.07 4.52 -5.39
CA GLN A 125 -1.80 5.07 -4.90
C GLN A 125 -0.63 4.15 -5.27
N TYR A 126 -0.78 2.83 -5.11
CA TYR A 126 0.24 1.86 -5.52
C TYR A 126 0.51 1.94 -7.03
N ALA A 127 -0.52 1.83 -7.86
CA ALA A 127 -0.35 1.80 -9.31
C ALA A 127 0.19 3.12 -9.89
N MET A 128 -0.32 4.26 -9.42
CA MET A 128 0.15 5.58 -9.83
C MET A 128 1.61 5.81 -9.42
N THR A 129 1.98 5.40 -8.20
CA THR A 129 3.36 5.51 -7.71
C THR A 129 4.32 4.68 -8.57
N VAL A 130 3.98 3.41 -8.86
CA VAL A 130 4.80 2.57 -9.74
C VAL A 130 4.91 3.20 -11.13
N ALA A 131 3.82 3.68 -11.71
CA ALA A 131 3.84 4.31 -13.03
C ALA A 131 4.77 5.53 -13.07
N ILE A 132 4.68 6.43 -12.08
CA ILE A 132 5.53 7.62 -11.98
C ILE A 132 7.03 7.26 -11.88
N GLN A 133 7.39 6.17 -11.19
CA GLN A 133 8.79 5.72 -11.09
C GLN A 133 9.35 5.17 -12.41
N HIS A 134 8.50 4.57 -13.25
CA HIS A 134 8.94 3.88 -14.46
C HIS A 134 8.90 4.77 -15.70
N ARG A 135 7.96 5.71 -15.74
CA ARG A 135 7.77 6.63 -16.86
C ARG A 135 8.97 7.59 -17.03
N PRO A 136 9.56 7.71 -18.23
CA PRO A 136 10.70 8.60 -18.47
C PRO A 136 10.44 10.08 -18.18
N ASP A 137 9.21 10.56 -18.38
CA ASP A 137 8.81 11.96 -18.23
C ASP A 137 8.51 12.37 -16.77
N THR A 138 8.60 11.45 -15.81
CA THR A 138 8.28 11.68 -14.38
C THR A 138 9.34 11.17 -13.39
N LYS A 139 10.51 10.72 -13.87
CA LYS A 139 11.54 10.06 -13.04
C LYS A 139 12.11 10.90 -11.89
N ASP A 140 12.05 12.22 -12.01
CA ASP A 140 12.58 13.20 -11.05
C ASP A 140 11.52 13.71 -10.05
N LEU A 141 10.29 13.17 -10.09
CA LEU A 141 9.25 13.55 -9.13
C LEU A 141 9.54 12.97 -7.74
N PRO A 142 9.51 13.80 -6.68
CA PRO A 142 9.68 13.34 -5.31
C PRO A 142 8.41 12.65 -4.82
N ILE A 143 8.40 11.32 -4.90
CA ILE A 143 7.26 10.51 -4.46
C ILE A 143 7.09 10.62 -2.94
N PRO A 144 5.87 10.93 -2.45
CA PRO A 144 5.58 10.94 -1.01
C PRO A 144 5.80 9.57 -0.38
N SER A 145 6.26 9.56 0.87
CA SER A 145 6.42 8.30 1.59
C SER A 145 5.05 7.70 1.92
N ILE A 146 4.95 6.36 1.91
CA ILE A 146 3.70 5.66 2.25
C ILE A 146 3.13 6.06 3.62
N ILE A 147 3.96 6.41 4.61
CA ILE A 147 3.46 6.87 5.92
C ILE A 147 2.67 8.19 5.83
N GLN A 148 2.97 9.04 4.83
CA GLN A 148 2.21 10.27 4.56
C GLN A 148 0.88 9.98 3.88
N LEU A 149 0.76 8.85 3.17
CA LEU A 149 -0.45 8.42 2.47
C LEU A 149 -1.39 7.63 3.37
N PHE A 150 -0.84 6.65 4.09
CA PHE A 150 -1.58 5.68 4.90
C PHE A 150 -0.92 5.52 6.29
N PRO A 151 -0.94 6.56 7.13
CA PRO A 151 -0.34 6.51 8.47
C PRO A 151 -0.98 5.42 9.35
N ASP A 152 -2.22 5.04 9.07
CA ASP A 152 -2.95 3.97 9.76
C ASP A 152 -2.34 2.57 9.57
N GLN A 153 -1.38 2.43 8.66
CA GLN A 153 -0.58 1.22 8.47
C GLN A 153 0.71 1.18 9.32
N PHE A 154 1.03 2.24 10.07
CA PHE A 154 2.29 2.37 10.81
C PHE A 154 2.10 2.83 12.25
N VAL A 155 1.02 3.56 12.54
CA VAL A 155 0.80 4.23 13.82
C VAL A 155 -0.33 3.56 14.59
N ASP A 156 -0.18 3.45 15.91
CA ASP A 156 -1.24 3.00 16.81
C ASP A 156 -2.51 3.88 16.63
N PRO A 157 -3.67 3.28 16.31
CA PRO A 157 -4.87 4.06 16.07
C PRO A 157 -5.39 4.82 17.28
N SER A 158 -4.95 4.51 18.51
CA SER A 158 -5.28 5.28 19.71
C SER A 158 -4.79 6.74 19.66
N ILE A 159 -3.81 7.03 18.79
CA ILE A 159 -3.22 8.35 18.61
C ILE A 159 -4.06 9.25 17.69
N PHE A 160 -4.82 8.70 16.74
CA PHE A 160 -5.58 9.52 15.78
C PHE A 160 -6.66 10.42 16.42
N PRO A 161 -7.43 9.98 17.43
CA PRO A 161 -8.34 10.88 18.15
C PRO A 161 -7.62 12.07 18.78
N GLN A 162 -6.45 11.84 19.37
CA GLN A 162 -5.63 12.89 19.99
C GLN A 162 -5.09 13.86 18.94
N LEU A 163 -4.61 13.34 17.79
CA LEU A 163 -4.19 14.17 16.66
C LEU A 163 -5.33 15.03 16.12
N ARG A 164 -6.55 14.48 16.09
CA ARG A 164 -7.74 15.23 15.64
C ARG A 164 -8.09 16.33 16.63
N GLU A 165 -8.05 16.04 17.93
CA GLU A 165 -8.30 17.02 19.00
C GLU A 165 -7.29 18.18 18.91
N GLU A 166 -5.99 17.87 18.93
CA GLU A 166 -4.91 18.85 18.80
C GLU A 166 -5.04 19.64 17.49
N GLY A 167 -5.34 18.95 16.39
CA GLY A 167 -5.52 19.56 15.08
C GLY A 167 -6.72 20.51 14.98
N SER A 168 -7.79 20.25 15.74
CA SER A 168 -9.02 21.05 15.70
C SER A 168 -8.99 22.24 16.66
N ILE A 169 -8.25 22.13 17.77
CA ILE A 169 -8.22 23.14 18.83
C ILE A 169 -7.03 24.08 18.67
N VAL A 170 -5.86 23.55 18.32
CA VAL A 170 -4.59 24.28 18.41
C VAL A 170 -4.12 24.72 17.02
N GLN A 171 -3.77 26.00 16.91
CA GLN A 171 -3.14 26.59 15.73
C GLN A 171 -1.82 25.89 15.42
N GLN A 172 -1.51 25.73 14.13
CA GLN A 172 -0.40 24.88 13.67
C GLN A 172 0.96 25.22 14.31
N GLU A 173 1.26 26.50 14.55
CA GLU A 173 2.54 26.93 15.12
C GLU A 173 2.69 26.59 16.61
N LYS A 174 1.58 26.26 17.29
CA LYS A 174 1.52 25.96 18.72
C LYS A 174 1.27 24.50 19.02
N ARG A 175 1.12 23.66 17.98
CA ARG A 175 0.87 22.23 18.16
C ARG A 175 2.06 21.55 18.80
N THR A 176 1.76 20.58 19.65
CA THR A 176 2.75 19.72 20.30
C THR A 176 2.84 18.36 19.63
N THR A 177 3.95 17.66 19.84
CA THR A 177 4.13 16.29 19.35
C THR A 177 3.33 15.33 20.23
N ILE A 178 2.61 14.41 19.59
CA ILE A 178 1.92 13.33 20.30
C ILE A 178 2.80 12.08 20.23
N ASP A 179 3.32 11.67 21.39
CA ASP A 179 4.22 10.53 21.48
C ASP A 179 3.47 9.20 21.27
N ILE A 180 4.00 8.37 20.36
CA ILE A 180 3.62 6.97 20.26
C ILE A 180 4.39 6.22 21.36
N LYS A 181 3.67 5.68 22.34
CA LYS A 181 4.31 4.92 23.43
C LYS A 181 4.77 3.54 22.91
N PRO A 182 5.95 3.06 23.33
CA PRO A 182 6.36 1.69 23.03
C PRO A 182 5.41 0.69 23.73
N ASN A 183 5.48 -0.58 23.34
CA ASN A 183 4.73 -1.67 23.95
C ASN A 183 3.19 -1.55 23.84
N TYR A 184 2.68 -1.07 22.70
CA TYR A 184 1.24 -0.99 22.42
C TYR A 184 0.65 -2.31 21.88
N THR A 185 1.48 -3.22 21.34
CA THR A 185 1.04 -4.51 20.81
C THR A 185 0.97 -5.61 21.87
N ALA A 186 1.93 -5.67 22.79
CA ALA A 186 1.90 -6.55 23.96
C ALA A 186 2.71 -5.97 25.13
N SER A 187 2.51 -6.54 26.33
CA SER A 187 3.35 -6.27 27.51
C SER A 187 4.59 -7.18 27.52
N ASP A 188 5.56 -6.88 28.37
CA ASP A 188 6.79 -7.69 28.55
C ASP A 188 6.55 -9.13 29.06
N ARG A 189 5.30 -9.48 29.42
CA ARG A 189 4.89 -10.86 29.69
C ARG A 189 4.95 -11.74 28.42
N GLU A 190 4.85 -11.14 27.25
CA GLU A 190 5.05 -11.81 25.96
C GLU A 190 6.54 -11.75 25.59
N PRO A 191 7.29 -12.86 25.60
CA PRO A 191 8.72 -12.83 25.29
C PRO A 191 9.03 -12.22 23.92
N GLU A 192 8.17 -12.44 22.92
CA GLU A 192 8.34 -11.85 21.60
C GLU A 192 8.20 -10.33 21.61
N GLN A 193 7.60 -9.69 22.64
CA GLN A 193 7.52 -8.24 22.77
C GLN A 193 8.90 -7.57 22.75
N ARG A 194 9.94 -8.26 23.21
CA ARG A 194 11.32 -7.73 23.22
C ARG A 194 11.84 -7.36 21.83
N MET A 195 11.27 -7.96 20.78
CA MET A 195 11.63 -7.69 19.40
C MET A 195 10.69 -6.69 18.70
N ALA A 196 9.74 -6.08 19.43
CA ALA A 196 8.80 -5.11 18.88
C ALA A 196 9.52 -3.90 18.26
N TYR A 197 10.59 -3.41 18.89
CA TYR A 197 11.38 -2.29 18.35
C TYR A 197 11.97 -2.57 16.96
N PHE A 198 12.13 -3.83 16.56
CA PHE A 198 12.55 -4.21 15.22
C PHE A 198 11.35 -4.45 14.30
N ARG A 199 10.36 -5.23 14.76
CA ARG A 199 9.22 -5.65 13.92
C ARG A 199 8.23 -4.53 13.64
N GLU A 200 8.07 -3.62 14.58
CA GLU A 200 7.10 -2.52 14.55
C GLU A 200 7.78 -1.18 14.24
N ASP A 201 9.07 -1.19 13.89
CA ASP A 201 9.77 0.01 13.44
C ASP A 201 9.19 0.51 12.11
N ILE A 202 8.92 1.82 12.07
CA ILE A 202 8.36 2.49 10.89
C ILE A 202 9.33 2.38 9.71
N GLY A 203 10.64 2.57 9.95
CA GLY A 203 11.67 2.53 8.93
C GLY A 203 11.82 1.15 8.30
N VAL A 204 11.84 0.08 9.10
CA VAL A 204 11.92 -1.31 8.65
C VAL A 204 10.70 -1.67 7.79
N ASN A 205 9.49 -1.35 8.25
CA ASN A 205 8.26 -1.65 7.50
C ASN A 205 8.16 -0.81 6.21
N MET A 206 8.56 0.47 6.27
CA MET A 206 8.61 1.34 5.10
C MET A 206 9.64 0.86 4.07
N HIS A 207 10.80 0.39 4.51
CA HIS A 207 11.80 -0.23 3.64
C HIS A 207 11.25 -1.47 2.94
N HIS A 208 10.63 -2.38 3.69
CA HIS A 208 10.02 -3.60 3.14
C HIS A 208 8.95 -3.26 2.09
N TRP A 209 8.09 -2.28 2.38
CA TRP A 209 7.08 -1.81 1.42
C TRP A 209 7.72 -1.21 0.16
N HIS A 210 8.70 -0.31 0.29
CA HIS A 210 9.37 0.32 -0.85
C HIS A 210 10.16 -0.68 -1.69
N TRP A 211 10.79 -1.69 -1.07
CA TRP A 211 11.49 -2.73 -1.80
C TRP A 211 10.52 -3.47 -2.73
N HIS A 212 9.33 -3.83 -2.22
CA HIS A 212 8.29 -4.49 -3.01
C HIS A 212 7.60 -3.58 -4.03
N LEU A 213 7.58 -2.26 -3.80
CA LEU A 213 7.14 -1.27 -4.79
C LEU A 213 8.10 -1.20 -5.99
N VAL A 214 9.41 -1.17 -5.74
CA VAL A 214 10.44 -1.13 -6.79
C VAL A 214 10.55 -2.47 -7.53
N TYR A 215 10.38 -3.59 -6.81
CA TYR A 215 10.45 -4.95 -7.35
C TYR A 215 9.08 -5.66 -7.26
N PRO A 216 8.07 -5.23 -8.04
CA PRO A 216 6.73 -5.76 -7.92
C PRO A 216 6.65 -7.22 -8.36
N GLY A 217 5.70 -7.94 -7.77
CA GLY A 217 5.42 -9.35 -8.09
C GLY A 217 4.55 -9.57 -9.32
N GLY A 218 3.92 -8.52 -9.88
CA GLY A 218 3.05 -8.61 -11.05
C GLY A 218 2.84 -7.25 -11.72
N ALA A 219 3.06 -7.22 -13.04
CA ALA A 219 2.84 -6.15 -14.02
C ALA A 219 3.41 -6.65 -15.37
N SER A 220 3.40 -5.82 -16.43
CA SER A 220 4.14 -6.11 -17.65
C SER A 220 5.63 -6.41 -17.41
N ARG A 221 6.24 -7.14 -18.35
CA ARG A 221 7.66 -7.55 -18.27
C ARG A 221 8.59 -6.35 -18.12
N GLU A 222 8.29 -5.21 -18.74
CA GLU A 222 9.11 -3.99 -18.65
C GLU A 222 9.19 -3.44 -17.22
N VAL A 223 8.14 -3.63 -16.43
CA VAL A 223 8.09 -3.23 -15.01
C VAL A 223 8.75 -4.28 -14.13
N VAL A 224 8.47 -5.57 -14.38
CA VAL A 224 8.92 -6.66 -13.49
C VAL A 224 10.37 -7.07 -13.74
N ALA A 225 10.83 -7.12 -15.00
CA ALA A 225 12.13 -7.67 -15.38
C ALA A 225 13.30 -6.71 -15.10
N LYS A 226 13.58 -6.50 -13.82
CA LYS A 226 14.78 -5.78 -13.34
C LYS A 226 15.96 -6.73 -13.14
N ASP A 227 17.17 -6.17 -13.23
CA ASP A 227 18.41 -6.93 -13.08
C ASP A 227 18.43 -7.74 -11.79
N ARG A 228 18.70 -9.05 -11.92
CA ARG A 228 18.85 -10.03 -10.83
C ARG A 228 17.80 -9.96 -9.71
N ARG A 229 16.57 -9.50 -10.00
CA ARG A 229 15.55 -9.28 -8.97
C ARG A 229 15.21 -10.50 -8.11
N GLY A 230 15.32 -11.71 -8.67
CA GLY A 230 15.07 -12.96 -7.95
C GLY A 230 16.15 -13.25 -6.92
N GLU A 231 17.42 -13.02 -7.27
CA GLU A 231 18.52 -13.11 -6.32
C GLU A 231 18.44 -12.01 -5.26
N LEU A 232 18.10 -10.78 -5.65
CA LEU A 232 17.92 -9.69 -4.71
C LEU A 232 16.77 -9.93 -3.74
N PHE A 233 15.68 -10.58 -4.18
CA PHE A 233 14.60 -11.03 -3.32
C PHE A 233 15.13 -11.95 -2.21
N TYR A 234 15.89 -12.99 -2.59
CA TYR A 234 16.54 -13.88 -1.63
C TYR A 234 17.47 -13.10 -0.69
N TYR A 235 18.36 -12.28 -1.23
CA TYR A 235 19.37 -11.58 -0.45
C TYR A 235 18.78 -10.58 0.55
N MET A 236 17.80 -9.77 0.13
CA MET A 236 17.15 -8.78 1.00
C MET A 236 16.49 -9.47 2.20
N HIS A 237 15.67 -10.50 1.96
CA HIS A 237 14.99 -11.22 3.05
C HIS A 237 15.97 -12.01 3.92
N SER A 238 17.02 -12.58 3.34
CA SER A 238 18.10 -13.24 4.10
C SER A 238 18.77 -12.27 5.08
N GLN A 239 19.06 -11.04 4.64
CA GLN A 239 19.64 -10.00 5.50
C GLN A 239 18.67 -9.55 6.61
N VAL A 240 17.38 -9.44 6.32
CA VAL A 240 16.35 -9.14 7.35
C VAL A 240 16.33 -10.23 8.42
N ILE A 241 16.30 -11.51 8.03
CA ILE A 241 16.31 -12.64 8.97
C ILE A 241 17.62 -12.74 9.74
N ALA A 242 18.76 -12.44 9.12
CA ALA A 242 20.06 -12.40 9.81
C ALA A 242 20.08 -11.33 10.91
N ARG A 243 19.66 -10.10 10.59
CA ARG A 243 19.55 -8.98 11.56
C ARG A 243 18.57 -9.30 12.67
N TYR A 244 17.39 -9.82 12.31
CA TYR A 244 16.38 -10.24 13.28
C TYR A 244 16.95 -11.29 14.25
N ASN A 245 17.68 -12.29 13.77
CA ASN A 245 18.27 -13.32 14.63
C ASN A 245 19.38 -12.78 15.54
N ILE A 246 20.21 -11.85 15.06
CA ILE A 246 21.23 -11.19 15.91
C ILE A 246 20.54 -10.49 17.09
N ASP A 247 19.51 -9.69 16.81
CA ASP A 247 18.77 -8.98 17.85
C ASP A 247 18.00 -9.92 18.77
N ARG A 248 17.49 -11.06 18.28
CA ARG A 248 16.90 -12.10 19.13
C ARG A 248 17.90 -12.59 20.18
N PHE A 249 19.14 -12.87 19.78
CA PHE A 249 20.18 -13.29 20.72
C PHE A 249 20.49 -12.19 21.74
N CYS A 250 20.56 -10.92 21.31
CA CYS A 250 20.71 -9.77 22.21
C CYS A 250 19.55 -9.66 23.23
N ASN A 251 18.34 -10.07 22.84
CA ASN A 251 17.13 -10.04 23.66
C ASN A 251 16.85 -11.34 24.44
N ARG A 252 17.86 -12.24 24.54
CA ARG A 252 17.77 -13.54 25.21
C ARG A 252 16.68 -14.45 24.65
N LEU A 253 16.47 -14.37 23.34
CA LEU A 253 15.58 -15.25 22.58
C LEU A 253 16.43 -16.23 21.76
N GLY A 254 15.87 -17.42 21.49
CA GLY A 254 16.48 -18.37 20.56
C GLY A 254 16.37 -17.91 19.11
N ARG A 255 17.09 -18.57 18.21
CA ARG A 255 16.98 -18.37 16.75
C ARG A 255 15.51 -18.50 16.33
N CYS A 256 15.08 -17.65 15.39
CA CYS A 256 13.75 -17.74 14.77
C CYS A 256 13.56 -19.15 14.18
N ARG A 257 12.48 -19.82 14.58
CA ARG A 257 12.16 -21.17 14.12
C ARG A 257 11.50 -21.08 12.75
N PRO A 258 11.98 -21.83 11.74
CA PRO A 258 11.34 -21.82 10.43
C PRO A 258 9.98 -22.53 10.50
N LEU A 259 8.95 -21.93 9.90
CA LEU A 259 7.65 -22.58 9.71
C LEU A 259 7.75 -23.59 8.56
N THR A 260 8.15 -24.82 8.89
CA THR A 260 8.36 -25.91 7.92
C THR A 260 7.19 -26.88 7.85
N ASN A 261 6.51 -27.13 8.97
CA ASN A 261 5.31 -27.95 9.01
C ASN A 261 4.05 -27.06 9.02
N TYR A 262 3.37 -27.00 7.88
CA TYR A 262 2.15 -26.19 7.72
C TYR A 262 0.91 -26.76 8.44
N ARG A 263 1.03 -27.92 9.08
CA ARG A 263 -0.07 -28.60 9.80
C ARG A 263 0.04 -28.50 11.32
N GLU A 264 1.14 -27.95 11.82
CA GLU A 264 1.30 -27.68 13.24
C GLU A 264 0.60 -26.38 13.64
N ALA A 265 0.24 -26.30 14.93
CA ALA A 265 -0.25 -25.07 15.52
C ALA A 265 0.87 -24.01 15.47
N ILE A 266 0.53 -22.77 15.17
CA ILE A 266 1.46 -21.64 15.24
C ILE A 266 1.41 -21.09 16.67
N PRO A 267 2.41 -21.32 17.53
CA PRO A 267 2.33 -20.95 18.94
C PRO A 267 2.29 -19.43 19.14
N GLU A 268 2.98 -18.68 18.29
CA GLU A 268 3.09 -17.23 18.43
C GLU A 268 1.79 -16.51 18.05
N ALA A 269 1.16 -15.88 19.05
CA ALA A 269 0.07 -14.94 18.86
C ALA A 269 0.57 -13.57 18.38
N TYR A 270 -0.28 -12.78 17.73
CA TYR A 270 0.00 -11.37 17.46
C TYR A 270 -1.29 -10.55 17.33
N PHE A 271 -1.33 -9.43 18.06
CA PHE A 271 -2.48 -8.51 18.11
C PHE A 271 -2.03 -7.11 17.64
N PRO A 272 -2.12 -6.81 16.33
CA PRO A 272 -1.47 -5.66 15.71
C PRO A 272 -1.99 -4.30 16.19
N LYS A 273 -3.21 -4.25 16.74
CA LYS A 273 -3.98 -3.04 17.09
C LYS A 273 -4.29 -2.09 15.93
N MET A 274 -3.75 -2.30 14.74
CA MET A 274 -3.97 -1.47 13.56
C MET A 274 -5.43 -1.49 13.07
N VAL A 275 -5.91 -0.36 12.57
CA VAL A 275 -7.26 -0.17 12.03
C VAL A 275 -7.20 0.58 10.71
N ARG A 276 -7.87 0.06 9.68
CA ARG A 276 -7.91 0.72 8.37
C ARG A 276 -8.80 1.95 8.43
N SER A 277 -8.26 3.12 8.14
CA SER A 277 -9.04 4.36 8.14
C SER A 277 -10.11 4.41 7.04
N SER A 278 -9.96 3.62 5.97
CA SER A 278 -10.93 3.57 4.87
C SER A 278 -12.30 3.01 5.29
N SER A 279 -12.30 2.05 6.22
CA SER A 279 -13.45 1.20 6.58
C SER A 279 -13.66 1.03 8.08
N ASN A 280 -12.77 1.56 8.92
CA ASN A 280 -12.70 1.33 10.37
C ASN A 280 -12.66 -0.16 10.75
N ARG A 281 -12.18 -1.02 9.85
CA ARG A 281 -11.97 -2.45 10.12
C ARG A 281 -10.55 -2.71 10.60
N ALA A 282 -10.43 -3.36 11.75
CA ALA A 282 -9.15 -3.78 12.31
C ALA A 282 -8.39 -4.74 11.39
N TYR A 283 -7.07 -4.74 11.48
CA TYR A 283 -6.28 -5.89 11.04
C TYR A 283 -6.55 -7.04 12.01
N PRO A 284 -7.11 -8.17 11.53
CA PRO A 284 -7.46 -9.28 12.43
C PRO A 284 -6.23 -9.80 13.17
N ALA A 285 -6.36 -10.01 14.47
CA ALA A 285 -5.33 -10.64 15.27
C ALA A 285 -5.27 -12.16 15.00
N ARG A 286 -4.13 -12.78 15.31
CA ARG A 286 -3.97 -14.23 15.34
C ARG A 286 -3.75 -14.66 16.79
N ALA A 287 -4.63 -15.49 17.32
CA ALA A 287 -4.46 -16.08 18.65
C ALA A 287 -3.35 -17.15 18.62
N ALA A 288 -2.81 -17.46 19.79
CA ALA A 288 -1.86 -18.55 19.94
C ALA A 288 -2.46 -19.87 19.46
N ASP A 289 -1.58 -20.76 19.01
CA ASP A 289 -1.91 -22.12 18.57
C ASP A 289 -2.94 -22.20 17.44
N THR A 290 -2.96 -21.16 16.59
CA THR A 290 -3.80 -21.15 15.39
C THR A 290 -3.20 -22.06 14.32
N PHE A 291 -4.01 -22.93 13.74
CA PHE A 291 -3.63 -23.77 12.60
C PHE A 291 -3.89 -23.05 11.27
N LEU A 292 -3.02 -23.29 10.29
CA LEU A 292 -3.33 -22.95 8.89
C LEU A 292 -4.52 -23.79 8.41
N LYS A 293 -5.39 -23.17 7.62
CA LYS A 293 -6.57 -23.80 7.03
C LYS A 293 -6.58 -23.49 5.55
N ASP A 294 -7.22 -24.38 4.79
CA ASP A 294 -7.49 -24.14 3.38
C ASP A 294 -8.27 -22.82 3.22
N VAL A 295 -7.80 -21.99 2.31
CA VAL A 295 -8.42 -20.71 1.99
C VAL A 295 -9.30 -20.93 0.78
N ASN A 296 -10.61 -20.74 0.96
CA ASN A 296 -11.59 -20.67 -0.12
C ASN A 296 -12.40 -19.38 0.06
N ARG A 297 -11.97 -18.33 -0.66
CA ARG A 297 -12.56 -16.99 -0.61
C ARG A 297 -13.10 -16.62 -1.98
N THR A 298 -14.41 -16.73 -2.14
CA THR A 298 -15.13 -16.49 -3.40
C THR A 298 -15.11 -15.01 -3.83
N ASP A 299 -15.09 -14.08 -2.87
CA ASP A 299 -15.03 -12.64 -3.11
C ASP A 299 -13.75 -12.22 -3.85
N ASN A 300 -12.63 -12.85 -3.51
CA ASN A 300 -11.31 -12.55 -4.04
C ASN A 300 -10.78 -13.60 -5.02
N ASP A 301 -11.61 -14.58 -5.41
CA ASP A 301 -11.22 -15.71 -6.25
C ASP A 301 -9.93 -16.40 -5.77
N THR A 302 -9.81 -16.57 -4.45
CA THR A 302 -8.61 -17.15 -3.83
C THR A 302 -8.94 -18.53 -3.30
N VAL A 303 -8.42 -19.54 -3.98
CA VAL A 303 -8.48 -20.94 -3.57
C VAL A 303 -7.05 -21.46 -3.44
N VAL A 304 -6.60 -21.71 -2.21
CA VAL A 304 -5.29 -22.32 -1.93
C VAL A 304 -5.41 -23.23 -0.71
N THR A 305 -4.93 -24.46 -0.84
CA THR A 305 -4.95 -25.44 0.25
C THR A 305 -3.58 -25.53 0.93
N VAL A 306 -3.57 -26.02 2.16
CA VAL A 306 -2.32 -26.36 2.87
C VAL A 306 -1.53 -27.43 2.08
N ASN A 307 -2.23 -28.34 1.41
CA ASN A 307 -1.61 -29.34 0.53
C ASN A 307 -0.90 -28.72 -0.67
N ASP A 308 -1.42 -27.63 -1.24
CA ASP A 308 -0.75 -26.95 -2.35
C ASP A 308 0.60 -26.41 -1.92
N LEU A 309 0.69 -25.82 -0.72
CA LEU A 309 1.95 -25.33 -0.14
C LEU A 309 2.98 -26.45 0.04
N GLN A 310 2.54 -27.61 0.55
CA GLN A 310 3.41 -28.79 0.70
C GLN A 310 3.93 -29.27 -0.67
N ARG A 311 3.02 -29.44 -1.64
CA ARG A 311 3.37 -29.87 -2.99
C ARG A 311 4.31 -28.91 -3.71
N TRP A 312 4.12 -27.60 -3.57
CA TRP A 312 5.02 -26.60 -4.16
C TRP A 312 6.41 -26.66 -3.52
N THR A 313 6.47 -26.82 -2.19
CA THR A 313 7.74 -26.97 -1.46
C THR A 313 8.51 -28.20 -1.93
N ASP A 314 7.84 -29.35 -2.04
CA ASP A 314 8.48 -30.60 -2.50
C ASP A 314 9.04 -30.48 -3.92
N ARG A 315 8.30 -29.83 -4.83
CA ARG A 315 8.76 -29.58 -6.20
C ARG A 315 9.97 -28.65 -6.25
N ILE A 316 10.00 -27.63 -5.39
CA ILE A 316 11.14 -26.71 -5.30
C ILE A 316 12.38 -27.46 -4.77
N HIS A 317 12.24 -28.27 -3.72
CA HIS A 317 13.35 -29.09 -3.23
C HIS A 317 13.86 -30.08 -4.28
N GLN A 318 12.96 -30.74 -4.99
CA GLN A 318 13.33 -31.64 -6.09
C GLN A 318 14.15 -30.93 -7.17
N ALA A 319 13.75 -29.72 -7.56
CA ALA A 319 14.49 -28.94 -8.55
C ALA A 319 15.88 -28.51 -8.03
N ILE A 320 15.99 -28.16 -6.74
CA ILE A 320 17.27 -27.85 -6.10
C ILE A 320 18.19 -29.08 -6.11
N ASP A 321 17.69 -30.25 -5.71
CA ASP A 321 18.47 -31.50 -5.65
C ASP A 321 18.92 -31.96 -7.05
N GLN A 322 18.11 -31.70 -8.08
CA GLN A 322 18.44 -32.00 -9.47
C GLN A 322 19.40 -30.96 -10.10
N GLY A 323 19.47 -29.76 -9.55
CA GLY A 323 20.29 -28.66 -10.09
C GLY A 323 19.71 -27.95 -11.31
N PHE A 324 18.45 -28.21 -11.69
CA PHE A 324 17.76 -27.53 -12.79
C PHE A 324 16.24 -27.45 -12.56
N VAL A 325 15.58 -26.54 -13.27
CA VAL A 325 14.11 -26.41 -13.31
C VAL A 325 13.58 -26.87 -14.67
N ILE A 326 12.36 -27.41 -14.69
CA ILE A 326 11.64 -27.70 -15.93
C ILE A 326 10.76 -26.50 -16.24
N ASP A 327 11.06 -25.84 -17.35
CA ASP A 327 10.23 -24.77 -17.89
C ASP A 327 9.13 -25.37 -18.77
N VAL A 328 7.90 -24.85 -18.64
CA VAL A 328 6.73 -25.26 -19.41
C VAL A 328 6.27 -24.16 -20.39
N SER A 329 7.04 -23.08 -20.50
CA SER A 329 6.77 -21.94 -21.38
C SER A 329 7.05 -22.20 -22.86
#